data_AF-A0A2N3E3Y5-F1
#
_entry.id   AF-A0A2N3E3Y5-F1
#
_cell.length_a   1.000
_cell.length_b   1.000
_cell.length_c   1.000
_cell.angle_alpha   90.00
_cell.angle_beta   90.00
_cell.angle_gamma   90.00
#
_symmetry.space_group_name_H-M   'P 1'
#
loop_
_entity.id
_entity.type
_entity.pdbx_description
1 polymer ?
#
loop_
_entity_poly.entity_id
_entity_poly.type
_entity_poly.pdbx_seq_one_letter_code
_entity_poly.pdbx_strand_id
1 'polypeptide(L)'
;MDYRNKTRLKLFGRVRIVELDDQTMLSRLETSDYRARVERGLVISVEGFDWNCPQHISPRYTLEEVIATTAPLMARIAELEAALAQCHESHSAK
;
A
#
# COMPACT_ATOMS: atom_id res chain seq x y z
N MET A 1 -2.35 -1.04 -8.00
CA MET A 1 -1.61 -2.12 -7.31
C MET A 1 -2.38 -2.44 -6.05
N ASP A 2 -2.69 -3.71 -5.81
CA ASP A 2 -3.29 -4.16 -4.57
C ASP A 2 -2.26 -4.99 -3.81
N TYR A 3 -1.68 -4.38 -2.78
CA TYR A 3 -0.63 -5.03 -2.00
C TYR A 3 -1.16 -6.14 -1.12
N ARG A 4 -2.38 -6.00 -0.57
CA ARG A 4 -2.99 -7.00 0.32
C ARG A 4 -3.30 -8.28 -0.45
N ASN A 5 -3.93 -8.16 -1.62
CA ASN A 5 -4.27 -9.32 -2.46
C ASN A 5 -3.14 -9.74 -3.41
N LYS A 6 -1.99 -9.05 -3.36
CA LYS A 6 -0.84 -9.27 -4.25
C LYS A 6 -1.23 -9.27 -5.73
N THR A 7 -2.11 -8.35 -6.14
CA THR A 7 -2.50 -8.23 -7.54
C THR A 7 -1.95 -6.95 -8.15
N ARG A 8 -1.46 -7.08 -9.38
CA ARG A 8 -0.97 -5.97 -10.18
C ARG A 8 -1.59 -6.00 -11.56
N LEU A 9 -2.03 -4.82 -12.01
CA LEU A 9 -2.36 -4.60 -13.40
C LEU A 9 -1.07 -4.25 -14.13
N LYS A 10 -0.68 -5.09 -15.08
CA LYS A 10 0.35 -4.75 -16.06
C LYS A 10 -0.34 -4.17 -17.27
N LEU A 11 0.14 -3.01 -17.74
CA LEU A 11 -0.27 -2.42 -19.00
C LEU A 11 0.88 -2.52 -19.97
N PHE A 12 0.57 -2.94 -21.20
CA PHE A 12 1.48 -2.92 -22.33
C PHE A 12 0.94 -1.94 -23.36
N GLY A 13 1.80 -1.07 -23.90
CA GLY A 13 1.37 -0.05 -24.83
C GLY A 13 2.52 0.75 -25.43
N ARG A 14 2.20 1.49 -26.47
CA ARG A 14 3.11 2.43 -27.12
C ARG A 14 3.04 3.79 -26.43
N VAL A 15 4.20 4.32 -26.06
CA VAL A 15 4.32 5.67 -25.49
C VAL A 15 4.63 6.67 -26.59
N ARG A 16 3.94 7.81 -26.55
CA ARG A 16 4.26 9.01 -27.32
C ARG A 16 4.58 10.14 -26.35
N ILE A 17 5.70 10.80 -26.58
CA ILE A 17 6.09 12.00 -25.84
C ILE A 17 5.31 13.18 -26.42
N VAL A 18 4.75 13.99 -25.53
CA VAL A 18 4.15 15.28 -25.87
C VAL A 18 5.20 16.34 -25.62
N GLU A 19 5.53 17.08 -26.68
CA GLU A 19 6.47 18.19 -26.65
C GLU A 19 5.90 19.38 -25.86
N LEU A 20 6.78 20.23 -25.34
CA LEU A 20 6.39 21.36 -24.48
C LEU A 20 5.63 22.47 -25.22
N ASP A 21 5.69 22.48 -26.55
CA ASP A 21 4.98 23.43 -27.42
C ASP A 21 3.53 23.01 -27.70
N ASP A 22 3.17 21.73 -27.53
CA ASP A 22 1.80 21.22 -27.64
C ASP A 22 0.99 21.50 -26.36
N GLN A 23 0.76 22.79 -26.12
CA GLN A 23 0.01 23.31 -24.98
C GLN A 23 -1.40 22.71 -24.90
N THR A 24 -2.02 22.39 -26.04
CA THR A 24 -3.38 21.82 -26.09
C THR A 24 -3.43 20.44 -25.43
N MET A 25 -2.45 19.58 -25.73
CA MET A 25 -2.37 18.27 -25.09
C MET A 25 -1.89 18.37 -23.64
N LEU A 26 -0.95 19.27 -23.35
CA LEU A 26 -0.45 19.47 -21.99
C LEU A 26 -1.54 19.93 -21.02
N SER A 27 -2.39 20.88 -21.41
CA SER A 27 -3.51 21.33 -20.56
C SER A 27 -4.49 20.20 -20.22
N ARG A 28 -4.58 19.15 -21.03
CA ARG A 28 -5.41 17.96 -20.74
C ARG A 28 -4.75 16.98 -19.76
N LEU A 29 -3.43 17.07 -19.60
CA LEU A 29 -2.64 16.27 -18.67
C LEU A 29 -2.44 17.00 -17.33
N GLU A 30 -2.69 18.30 -17.28
CA GLU A 30 -2.62 19.11 -16.07
C GLU A 30 -3.79 18.85 -15.12
N THR A 31 -3.49 18.87 -13.82
CA THR A 31 -4.51 18.88 -12.76
C THR A 31 -4.55 20.29 -12.19
N SER A 32 -5.69 20.96 -12.27
CA SER A 32 -5.87 22.39 -11.96
C SER A 32 -5.31 22.80 -10.59
N ASP A 33 -5.34 21.89 -9.62
CA ASP A 33 -5.05 22.20 -8.22
C ASP A 33 -3.61 21.82 -7.83
N TYR A 34 -2.81 21.31 -8.77
CA TYR A 34 -1.47 20.81 -8.51
C TYR A 34 -0.39 21.71 -9.14
N ARG A 35 0.27 22.54 -8.32
CA ARG A 35 1.31 23.48 -8.74
C ARG A 35 2.67 22.80 -9.03
N ALA A 36 2.68 21.80 -9.91
CA ALA A 36 3.91 21.22 -10.42
C ALA A 36 4.29 21.84 -11.77
N ARG A 37 5.59 22.01 -12.01
CA ARG A 37 6.10 22.40 -13.34
C ARG A 37 6.12 21.15 -14.23
N VAL A 38 5.41 21.20 -15.35
CA VAL A 38 5.41 20.09 -16.31
C VAL A 38 6.74 20.06 -17.06
N GLU A 39 7.43 18.92 -17.01
CA GLU A 39 8.69 18.70 -17.74
C GLU A 39 8.47 17.98 -19.07
N ARG A 40 7.56 17.01 -19.11
CA ARG A 40 7.19 16.22 -20.30
C ARG A 40 5.76 15.69 -20.17
N GLY A 41 5.02 15.63 -21.27
CA GLY A 41 3.78 14.86 -21.33
C GLY A 41 4.04 13.47 -21.92
N LEU A 42 3.32 12.46 -21.41
CA LEU A 42 3.40 11.09 -21.93
C LEU A 42 1.98 10.60 -22.22
N VAL A 43 1.72 10.21 -23.47
CA VAL A 43 0.47 9.57 -23.87
C VAL A 43 0.77 8.11 -24.15
N ILE A 44 0.16 7.21 -23.38
CA ILE A 44 0.33 5.77 -23.52
C ILE A 44 -0.91 5.20 -24.20
N SER A 45 -0.73 4.71 -25.43
CA SER A 45 -1.75 3.94 -26.13
C SER A 45 -1.70 2.49 -25.66
N VAL A 46 -2.67 2.09 -24.86
CA VAL A 46 -2.74 0.73 -24.30
C VAL A 46 -3.08 -0.27 -25.39
N GLU A 47 -2.25 -1.29 -25.55
CA GLU A 47 -2.42 -2.38 -26.53
C GLU A 47 -2.78 -3.70 -25.88
N GLY A 48 -2.46 -3.86 -24.60
CA GLY A 48 -2.78 -5.05 -23.83
C GLY A 48 -2.71 -4.78 -22.35
N PHE A 49 -3.42 -5.60 -21.59
CA PHE A 49 -3.35 -5.59 -20.14
C PHE A 49 -3.43 -7.01 -19.60
N ASP A 50 -2.81 -7.22 -18.44
CA ASP A 50 -2.75 -8.53 -17.81
C ASP A 50 -2.71 -8.38 -16.28
N TRP A 51 -3.54 -9.16 -15.60
CA TRP A 51 -3.58 -9.23 -14.14
C TRP A 51 -2.76 -10.44 -13.69
N ASN A 52 -1.44 -10.31 -13.76
CA ASN A 52 -0.57 -11.47 -13.58
C ASN A 52 0.49 -11.32 -12.48
N CYS A 53 0.37 -12.31 -11.60
CA CYS A 53 1.32 -12.87 -10.67
C CYS A 53 1.55 -12.11 -9.36
N PRO A 54 1.32 -12.78 -8.20
CA PRO A 54 1.63 -12.26 -6.87
C PRO A 54 3.10 -12.39 -6.48
N GLN A 55 3.95 -13.01 -7.31
CA GLN A 55 5.35 -13.21 -7.00
C GLN A 55 6.06 -11.86 -6.76
N HIS A 56 6.88 -11.83 -5.71
CA HIS A 56 7.63 -10.67 -5.25
C HIS A 56 6.79 -9.44 -4.82
N ILE A 57 5.49 -9.60 -4.57
CA ILE A 57 4.67 -8.55 -3.95
C ILE A 57 4.57 -8.82 -2.45
N SER A 58 5.30 -8.03 -1.66
CA SER A 58 5.17 -8.04 -0.20
C SER A 58 3.80 -7.47 0.21
N PRO A 59 3.00 -8.20 1.00
CA PRO A 59 1.78 -7.66 1.57
C PRO A 59 2.05 -6.39 2.35
N ARG A 60 1.17 -5.41 2.20
CA ARG A 60 1.15 -4.20 3.02
C ARG A 60 -0.22 -4.11 3.65
N TYR A 61 -0.23 -3.80 4.94
CA TYR A 61 -1.43 -3.62 5.74
C TYR A 61 -1.40 -2.21 6.31
N THR A 62 -2.57 -1.64 6.53
CA THR A 62 -2.65 -0.36 7.26
C THR A 62 -2.37 -0.59 8.74
N LEU A 63 -2.06 0.49 9.44
CA LEU A 63 -1.84 0.42 10.89
C LEU A 63 -3.10 -0.08 11.60
N GLU A 64 -4.27 0.36 11.16
CA GLU A 64 -5.58 -0.02 11.71
C GLU A 64 -5.85 -1.52 11.54
N GLU A 65 -5.54 -2.09 10.36
CA GLU A 65 -5.68 -3.52 10.11
C GLU A 65 -4.78 -4.36 11.02
N VAL A 66 -3.54 -3.90 11.23
CA VAL A 66 -2.59 -4.56 12.14
C VAL A 66 -3.11 -4.49 13.57
N ILE A 67 -3.50 -3.31 14.07
CA ILE A 67 -4.03 -3.12 15.42
C ILE A 67 -5.27 -3.99 15.65
N ALA A 68 -6.21 -4.00 14.71
CA ALA A 68 -7.43 -4.80 14.84
C ALA A 68 -7.12 -6.31 14.95
N THR A 69 -6.10 -6.78 14.24
CA THR A 69 -5.69 -8.19 14.25
C THR A 69 -4.90 -8.54 15.51
N THR A 70 -4.05 -7.64 16.02
CA THR A 70 -3.18 -7.90 17.17
C THR A 70 -3.82 -7.61 18.53
N ALA A 71 -4.84 -6.73 18.59
CA ALA A 71 -5.54 -6.38 19.82
C ALA A 71 -5.98 -7.56 20.69
N PRO A 72 -6.66 -8.61 20.17
CA PRO A 72 -7.07 -9.74 21.00
C PRO A 72 -5.87 -10.55 21.54
N LEU A 73 -4.78 -10.65 20.77
CA LEU A 73 -3.55 -11.32 21.21
C LEU A 73 -2.89 -10.53 22.34
N MET A 74 -2.82 -9.21 22.23
CA MET A 74 -2.27 -8.34 23.26
C MET A 74 -3.09 -8.40 24.55
N ALA A 75 -4.42 -8.42 24.46
CA ALA A 75 -5.30 -8.61 25.62
C ALA A 75 -5.01 -9.94 26.33
N ARG A 76 -4.87 -11.03 25.56
CA ARG A 76 -4.57 -12.34 26.13
C ARG A 76 -3.18 -12.40 26.77
N ILE A 77 -2.19 -11.74 26.17
CA ILE A 77 -0.85 -11.63 26.75
C ILE A 77 -0.92 -10.92 28.11
N ALA A 78 -1.62 -9.79 28.20
CA ALA A 78 -1.77 -9.04 29.44
C ALA A 78 -2.45 -9.87 30.55
N GLU A 79 -3.51 -10.62 30.22
CA GLU A 79 -4.17 -11.54 31.17
C GLU A 79 -3.20 -12.61 31.69
N LEU A 80 -2.43 -13.23 30.79
CA LEU A 80 -1.50 -14.31 31.14
C LEU A 80 -0.33 -13.79 31.98
N GLU A 81 0.22 -12.62 31.65
CA GLU A 81 1.27 -11.97 32.42
C GLU A 81 0.80 -11.65 33.84
N ALA A 82 -0.45 -11.17 34.00
CA ALA A 82 -1.03 -10.91 35.32
C ALA A 82 -1.20 -12.20 36.14
N ALA A 83 -1.67 -13.28 35.50
CA ALA A 83 -1.82 -14.58 36.18
C ALA A 83 -0.47 -15.18 36.61
N LEU A 84 0.56 -15.04 35.78
CA LEU A 84 1.91 -15.49 36.12
C LEU A 84 2.52 -14.68 37.26
N ALA A 85 2.33 -13.35 37.27
CA ALA A 85 2.78 -12.50 38.38
C ALA A 85 2.14 -12.92 39.71
N GLN A 86 0.81 -13.14 39.72
CA GLN A 86 0.08 -13.61 40.90
C GLN A 86 0.57 -14.98 41.39
N CYS A 87 0.88 -15.89 40.46
CA CYS A 87 1.41 -17.21 40.78
C CYS A 87 2.82 -17.11 41.40
N HIS A 88 3.71 -16.30 40.82
CA HIS A 88 5.05 -16.08 41.36
C HIS A 88 5.04 -15.44 42.75
N GLU A 89 4.18 -14.45 43.00
CA GLU A 89 4.03 -13.83 44.32
C GLU A 89 3.54 -14.85 45.36
N SER A 90 2.57 -15.69 44.99
CA SER A 90 2.04 -16.75 45.86
C SER A 90 3.06 -17.84 46.18
N HIS A 91 4.04 -18.05 45.29
CA HIS A 91 5.09 -19.06 45.45
C HIS A 91 6.33 -18.53 46.20
N SER A 92 6.55 -17.21 46.22
CA SER A 92 7.63 -16.55 46.96
C SER A 92 7.25 -16.18 48.40
N ALA A 93 5.96 -16.17 48.74
CA ALA A 93 5.43 -15.88 50.08
C ALA A 93 5.25 -17.13 50.96
N LYS A 94 5.62 -18.32 50.46
CA LYS A 94 5.67 -19.59 51.18
C LYS A 94 7.11 -19.98 51.50
#